data_AF-A0A7D7VFQ0-F1
#
_entry.id   AF-A0A7D7VFQ0-F1
#
_cell.length_a   1.000
_cell.length_b   1.000
_cell.length_c   1.000
_cell.angle_alpha   90.00
_cell.angle_beta   90.00
_cell.angle_gamma   90.00
#
_symmetry.space_group_name_H-M   'P 1'
#
loop_
_entity.id
_entity.type
_entity.pdbx_description
1 polymer ?
#
loop_
_entity_poly.entity_id
_entity_poly.type
_entity_poly.pdbx_seq_one_letter_code
_entity_poly.pdbx_strand_id
1 'polypeptide(L)' 'MSKSNYMFLSKLFFFGGIVSIVLSLSAWFFQGGMSGEIEVRASAERLGIFVGLWAPTMLALSTCLRHMGRDKS' A
#
# COMPACT_ATOMS: atom_id res chain seq x y z
N MET A 1 -17.66 0.25 18.28
CA MET A 1 -17.09 -0.58 17.19
C MET A 1 -16.94 -2.02 17.67
N SER A 2 -17.62 -2.96 17.02
CA SER A 2 -17.49 -4.41 17.27
C SER A 2 -16.13 -4.95 16.78
N LYS A 3 -15.59 -5.97 17.48
CA LYS A 3 -14.34 -6.70 17.17
C LYS A 3 -14.21 -7.08 15.68
N SER A 4 -15.35 -7.40 15.05
CA SER A 4 -15.44 -7.75 13.62
C SER A 4 -14.97 -6.62 12.69
N ASN A 5 -15.25 -5.35 13.03
CA ASN A 5 -14.84 -4.20 12.23
C ASN A 5 -13.33 -3.96 12.26
N TYR A 6 -12.69 -4.16 13.43
CA TYR A 6 -11.24 -4.02 13.57
C TYR A 6 -10.49 -5.11 12.80
N MET A 7 -11.02 -6.34 12.79
CA MET A 7 -10.46 -7.43 12.00
C MET A 7 -10.62 -7.22 10.49
N PHE A 8 -11.77 -6.69 10.04
CA PHE A 8 -12.00 -6.33 8.65
C PHE A 8 -11.03 -5.24 8.18
N LEU A 9 -10.91 -4.14 8.94
CA LEU A 9 -9.96 -3.07 8.65
C LEU A 9 -8.50 -3.57 8.64
N SER A 10 -8.09 -4.42 9.59
CA SER A 10 -6.74 -4.98 9.62
C SER A 10 -6.43 -5.77 8.34
N LYS A 11 -7.38 -6.58 7.86
CA LYS A 11 -7.24 -7.32 6.59
C LYS A 11 -7.18 -6.40 5.38
N LEU A 12 -8.01 -5.35 5.37
CA LEU A 12 -8.04 -4.36 4.30
C LEU A 12 -6.69 -3.62 4.18
N PHE A 13 -6.12 -3.13 5.29
CA PHE A 13 -4.82 -2.47 5.29
C PHE A 13 -3.66 -3.42 4.96
N PHE A 14 -3.75 -4.68 5.39
CA PHE A 14 -2.75 -5.68 5.03
C PHE A 14 -2.72 -5.97 3.52
N PHE A 15 -3.89 -6.23 2.91
CA PHE A 15 -4.00 -6.41 1.46
C PHE A 15 -3.69 -5.11 0.70
N GLY A 16 -4.11 -3.96 1.22
CA GLY A 16 -3.80 -2.66 0.66
C GLY A 16 -2.29 -2.41 0.56
N GLY A 17 -1.53 -2.80 1.58
CA GLY A 17 -0.06 -2.74 1.55
C GLY A 17 0.56 -3.61 0.46
N ILE A 18 0.08 -4.85 0.27
CA ILE A 18 0.54 -5.74 -0.81
C ILE A 18 0.19 -5.18 -2.18
N VAL A 19 -1.04 -4.68 -2.36
CA VAL A 19 -1.49 -4.05 -3.60
C VAL A 19 -0.66 -2.81 -3.92
N SER A 20 -0.25 -2.03 -2.92
CA SER A 20 0.64 -0.87 -3.08
C SER A 20 1.98 -1.25 -3.73
N ILE A 21 2.57 -2.37 -3.32
CA ILE A 21 3.83 -2.88 -3.90
C ILE A 21 3.61 -3.27 -5.36
N VAL A 22 2.51 -3.98 -5.66
CA VAL A 22 2.17 -4.40 -7.03
C VAL A 22 1.92 -3.19 -7.92
N LEU A 23 1.22 -2.16 -7.42
CA LEU A 23 0.98 -0.91 -8.14
C LEU A 23 2.28 -0.15 -8.43
N SER A 24 3.22 -0.11 -7.47
CA SER A 24 4.53 0.52 -7.66
C SER A 24 5.34 -0.18 -8.77
N LEU A 25 5.37 -1.52 -8.76
CA LEU A 25 6.02 -2.33 -9.81
C LEU A 25 5.31 -2.19 -11.17
N SER A 26 3.98 -2.16 -11.17
CA SER A 26 3.18 -1.99 -12.39
C SER A 26 3.42 -0.62 -13.01
N ALA A 27 3.42 0.45 -12.20
CA ALA A 27 3.74 1.79 -12.67
C ALA A 27 5.14 1.85 -13.31
N TRP A 28 6.13 1.21 -12.69
CA TRP A 28 7.47 1.10 -13.27
C TRP A 28 7.48 0.32 -14.59
N PHE A 29 6.74 -0.79 -14.68
CA PHE A 29 6.61 -1.59 -15.91
C PHE A 29 5.94 -0.81 -17.06
N PHE A 30 4.84 -0.10 -16.76
CA PHE A 30 4.08 0.65 -17.77
C PHE A 30 4.76 1.95 -18.21
N GLN A 31 5.58 2.59 -17.35
CA GLN A 31 6.24 3.86 -17.68
C GLN A 31 7.75 3.79 -17.97
N GLY A 32 8.46 2.76 -17.48
CA GLY A 32 9.93 2.74 -17.49
C GLY A 32 10.57 1.69 -18.40
N GLY A 33 9.79 0.76 -18.95
CA GLY A 33 10.34 -0.40 -19.68
C GLY A 33 10.53 -0.23 -21.18
N MET A 34 9.71 0.59 -21.87
CA MET A 34 9.58 0.44 -23.34
C MET A 34 9.45 1.72 -24.18
N SER A 35 9.23 2.90 -23.61
CA SER A 35 9.03 4.14 -24.39
C SER A 35 9.70 5.34 -23.73
N GLY A 36 10.75 5.85 -24.38
CA GLY A 36 11.66 6.89 -23.90
C GLY A 36 11.13 8.31 -23.92
N GLU A 37 9.96 8.57 -23.33
CA GLU A 37 9.46 9.93 -23.11
C GLU A 37 9.78 10.40 -21.67
N ILE A 38 10.63 11.42 -21.57
CA ILE A 38 11.23 11.90 -20.31
C ILE A 38 10.18 12.47 -19.34
N GLU A 39 9.14 13.13 -19.84
CA GLU A 39 8.09 13.75 -19.00
C GLU A 39 7.22 12.73 -18.26
N VAL A 40 6.88 11.61 -18.92
CA VAL A 40 6.02 10.57 -18.32
C VAL A 40 6.80 9.79 -17.26
N ARG A 41 8.11 9.63 -17.46
CA ARG A 41 9.01 8.96 -16.52
C ARG A 41 9.15 9.72 -15.19
N ALA A 42 9.24 11.05 -15.24
CA ALA A 42 9.36 11.93 -14.07
C ALA A 42 8.14 11.92 -13.13
N SER A 43 6.92 11.79 -13.68
CA SER A 43 5.71 11.63 -12.85
C SER A 43 5.61 10.22 -12.26
N ALA A 44 5.96 9.19 -13.02
CA ALA A 44 5.84 7.81 -12.59
C ALA A 44 6.85 7.41 -11.51
N GLU A 45 8.09 7.91 -11.59
CA GLU A 45 9.10 7.68 -10.55
C GLU A 45 8.68 8.28 -9.20
N ARG A 46 8.05 9.47 -9.21
CA ARG A 46 7.51 10.08 -7.98
C ARG A 46 6.31 9.33 -7.41
N LEU A 47 5.39 8.89 -8.26
CA LEU A 47 4.22 8.12 -7.82
C LEU A 47 4.61 6.73 -7.31
N GLY A 48 5.57 6.06 -7.97
CA GLY A 48 6.10 4.77 -7.54
C GLY A 48 6.78 4.83 -6.17
N ILE A 49 7.56 5.89 -5.91
CA ILE A 49 8.19 6.13 -4.59
C ILE A 49 7.12 6.41 -3.52
N PHE A 50 6.14 7.26 -3.82
CA PHE A 50 5.07 7.61 -2.87
C PHE A 50 4.20 6.41 -2.49
N VAL A 51 3.83 5.58 -3.47
CA VAL A 51 3.02 4.37 -3.26
C VAL A 51 3.83 3.26 -2.59
N GLY A 52 5.14 3.16 -2.87
CA GLY A 52 6.04 2.24 -2.16
C GLY A 52 6.17 2.57 -0.67
N LEU A 53 6.21 3.86 -0.33
CA LEU A 53 6.26 4.36 1.06
C LEU A 53 4.95 4.11 1.85
N TRP A 54 3.83 3.81 1.17
CA TRP A 54 2.58 3.45 1.85
C TRP A 54 2.55 2.03 2.40
N ALA A 55 3.37 1.12 1.88
CA ALA A 55 3.45 -0.25 2.39
C ALA A 55 3.81 -0.33 3.90
N PRO A 56 4.87 0.35 4.40
CA PRO A 56 5.21 0.30 5.83
C PRO A 56 4.16 0.97 6.72
N THR A 57 3.51 2.06 6.28
CA THR A 57 2.46 2.71 7.07
C THR A 57 1.19 1.85 7.14
N MET A 58 0.76 1.26 6.02
CA MET A 58 -0.37 0.32 6.01
C MET A 58 -0.11 -0.95 6.84
N LEU A 59 1.11 -1.49 6.79
CA LEU A 59 1.50 -2.62 7.64
C LEU A 59 1.49 -2.25 9.13
N ALA A 60 2.04 -1.08 9.50
CA ALA A 60 2.01 -0.59 10.87
C ALA A 60 0.56 -0.40 11.38
N LEU A 61 -0.31 0.21 10.56
CA LEU A 61 -1.75 0.36 10.84
C LEU A 61 -2.43 -1.00 11.02
N SER A 62 -2.16 -1.97 10.13
CA SER A 62 -2.74 -3.31 10.21
C SER A 62 -2.40 -4.03 11.53
N THR A 63 -1.20 -3.79 12.06
CA THR A 63 -0.70 -4.37 13.30
C THR A 63 -1.33 -3.70 14.51
N CYS A 64 -1.44 -2.37 14.50
CA CYS A 64 -2.11 -1.58 15.53
C CYS A 64 -3.61 -1.94 15.66
N LEU A 65 -4.32 -1.99 14.52
CA LEU A 65 -5.74 -2.39 14.47
C LEU A 65 -5.97 -3.81 14.99
N ARG A 66 -5.05 -4.74 14.68
CA ARG A 66 -5.09 -6.11 15.18
C ARG A 66 -4.86 -6.17 16.69
N HIS A 67 -3.99 -5.34 17.22
CA HIS A 67 -3.74 -5.23 18.66
C HIS A 67 -4.97 -4.71 19.40
N MET A 68 -5.58 -3.62 18.91
CA MET A 68 -6.81 -3.06 19.49
C MET A 68 -8.00 -4.02 19.43
N GLY A 69 -8.13 -4.81 18.35
CA GLY A 69 -9.15 -5.84 18.25
C GLY A 69 -8.97 -6.98 19.27
N ARG A 70 -7.75 -7.18 19.78
CA ARG A 70 -7.40 -8.25 20.73
C ARG A 70 -7.57 -7.83 22.19
N ASP A 71 -7.36 -6.54 22.49
CA ASP A 71 -7.60 -5.93 23.81
C ASP A 71 -9.10 -5.85 24.18
N LYS A 72 -9.97 -5.80 23.18
CA LYS A 72 -11.44 -5.85 23.33
C LYS A 72 -11.97 -7.27 23.66
N SER A 73 -11.22 -8.09 24.39
CA SER A 73 -11.57 -9.49 24.70
C SER A 73 -11.97 -9.70 26.15
#